data_AF-A0A2M9G662-F1
#
_entry.id   AF-A0A2M9G662-F1
#
_cell.length_a   1.000
_cell.length_b   1.000
_cell.length_c   1.000
_cell.angle_alpha   90.00
_cell.angle_beta   90.00
_cell.angle_gamma   90.00
#
_symmetry.space_group_name_H-M   'P 1'
#
loop_
_entity.id
_entity.type
_entity.pdbx_description
1 polymer ?
#
loop_
_entity_poly.entity_id
_entity_poly.type
_entity_poly.pdbx_seq_one_letter_code
_entity_poly.pdbx_strand_id
1 'polypeptide(L)'
;MVVLAAAVAATLPPYLVATWPAPLEAFWAWLNRGHGADGVTNGATLRDLGLILLGLMALPLLVWRSITAHRQAARQFRQLESGQRGNRYGRLQDAAGMLGADSRQERMAAMFVLDELRREDPAAYHVPVMRLLTACFEDTRGPERPPNGEPSAAGGGNIYTEDEKRLLFRTLGARDDRMKRAERAAGYHPELRGARIPAPLSCHFLDFSGFDFAKMDLSGIRFEGCDFSRAGLDRCGLRHCAFFRGAMKGVHMTGNAIDGATFHRVEGLSPRRLKHNAYDCEDGRPAAFIDATTGEEQPVDVTPAPEAAGGRTAAEPA
;
A
#
# COMPACT_ATOMS: atom_id res chain seq x y z
N MET A 1 -20.68 51.11 -14.55
CA MET A 1 -21.10 52.06 -13.49
C MET A 1 -21.77 51.36 -12.32
N VAL A 2 -22.87 50.61 -12.49
CA VAL A 2 -23.55 49.89 -11.38
C VAL A 2 -22.72 48.72 -10.81
N VAL A 3 -21.96 48.02 -11.65
CA VAL A 3 -21.22 46.80 -11.25
C VAL A 3 -19.99 47.09 -10.39
N LEU A 4 -19.29 48.21 -10.61
CA LEU A 4 -18.08 48.55 -9.84
C LEU A 4 -18.42 49.10 -8.44
N ALA A 5 -19.51 49.87 -8.34
CA ALA A 5 -20.03 50.37 -7.06
C ALA A 5 -20.59 49.22 -6.18
N ALA A 6 -21.26 48.25 -6.80
CA ALA A 6 -21.74 47.05 -6.10
C ALA A 6 -20.58 46.17 -5.57
N ALA A 7 -19.48 46.06 -6.32
CA ALA A 7 -18.31 45.27 -5.90
C ALA A 7 -17.57 45.88 -4.70
N VAL A 8 -17.53 47.22 -4.58
CA VAL A 8 -16.93 47.90 -3.43
C VAL A 8 -17.83 47.81 -2.20
N ALA A 9 -19.15 47.95 -2.37
CA ALA A 9 -20.13 47.83 -1.29
C ALA A 9 -20.15 46.44 -0.63
N ALA A 10 -19.88 45.37 -1.40
CA ALA A 10 -19.82 44.00 -0.88
C ALA A 10 -18.58 43.69 0.00
N THR A 11 -17.62 44.62 0.10
CA THR A 11 -16.35 44.40 0.82
C THR A 11 -16.21 45.21 2.12
N LEU A 12 -17.22 46.02 2.48
CA LEU A 12 -17.21 46.87 3.67
C LEU A 12 -18.19 46.36 4.74
N PRO A 13 -17.84 46.47 6.03
CA PRO A 13 -18.74 46.13 7.14
C PRO A 13 -20.09 46.87 7.04
N PRO A 14 -21.23 46.23 7.35
CA PRO A 14 -22.57 46.77 7.10
C PRO A 14 -22.88 48.11 7.80
N TYR A 15 -22.16 48.46 8.87
CA TYR A 15 -22.31 49.74 9.55
C TYR A 15 -21.64 50.92 8.82
N LEU A 16 -20.70 50.67 7.90
CA LEU A 16 -20.10 51.69 7.03
C LEU A 16 -20.95 51.98 5.78
N VAL A 17 -21.87 51.07 5.44
CA VAL A 17 -22.79 51.23 4.28
C VAL A 17 -23.93 52.18 4.62
N ALA A 18 -24.31 52.30 5.90
CA ALA A 18 -25.43 53.14 6.35
C ALA A 18 -25.17 54.67 6.25
N THR A 19 -23.92 55.09 6.07
CA THR A 19 -23.53 56.52 5.94
C THR A 19 -23.11 56.93 4.53
N TRP A 20 -23.40 56.09 3.53
CA TRP A 20 -23.06 56.33 2.12
C TRP A 20 -24.33 56.64 1.30
N PRO A 21 -24.48 57.85 0.71
CA PRO A 21 -23.82 58.15 -0.57
C PRO A 21 -23.38 59.62 -0.84
N ALA A 22 -23.67 60.58 0.04
CA ALA A 22 -23.49 62.02 -0.25
C ALA A 22 -22.04 62.48 -0.55
N PRO A 23 -20.98 62.05 0.18
CA PRO A 23 -19.63 62.54 -0.06
C PRO A 23 -19.01 61.99 -1.36
N LEU A 24 -19.40 60.79 -1.79
CA LEU A 24 -18.92 60.20 -3.04
C LEU A 24 -19.57 60.85 -4.26
N GLU A 25 -20.89 61.09 -4.19
CA GLU A 25 -21.64 61.84 -5.22
C GLU A 25 -21.03 63.24 -5.42
N ALA A 26 -20.73 63.95 -4.33
CA ALA A 26 -20.10 65.27 -4.37
C ALA A 26 -18.67 65.22 -4.95
N PHE A 27 -17.89 64.20 -4.60
CA PHE A 27 -16.56 63.98 -5.14
C PHE A 27 -16.59 63.66 -6.64
N TRP A 28 -17.54 62.82 -7.08
CA TRP A 28 -17.74 62.51 -8.49
C TRP A 28 -18.23 63.74 -9.28
N ALA A 29 -19.15 64.53 -8.72
CA ALA A 29 -19.59 65.79 -9.32
C ALA A 29 -18.48 66.85 -9.41
N TRP A 30 -17.51 66.81 -8.48
CA TRP A 30 -16.30 67.64 -8.54
C TRP A 30 -15.31 67.13 -9.59
N LEU A 31 -15.13 65.81 -9.73
CA LEU A 31 -14.29 65.19 -10.76
C LEU A 31 -14.81 65.46 -12.17
N ASN A 32 -16.13 65.33 -12.38
CA ASN A 32 -16.78 65.38 -13.69
C ASN A 32 -17.12 66.81 -14.16
N ARG A 33 -16.76 67.84 -13.38
CA ARG A 33 -16.97 69.24 -13.75
C ARG A 33 -15.92 69.64 -14.80
N GLY A 34 -16.25 69.47 -16.08
CA GLY A 34 -15.49 70.05 -17.20
C GLY A 34 -16.09 71.40 -17.58
N HIS A 35 -15.27 72.42 -17.85
CA HIS A 35 -15.73 73.61 -18.54
C HIS A 35 -14.85 73.98 -19.72
N GLY A 36 -15.54 74.35 -20.79
CA GLY A 36 -14.96 74.98 -21.96
C GLY A 36 -14.40 76.35 -21.65
N ALA A 37 -13.50 76.75 -22.55
CA ALA A 37 -13.07 78.09 -22.90
C ALA A 37 -13.03 79.14 -21.77
N ASP A 38 -11.80 79.55 -21.47
CA ASP A 38 -11.38 80.86 -20.97
C ASP A 38 -11.03 80.94 -19.47
N GLY A 39 -9.73 81.14 -19.21
CA GLY A 39 -9.20 81.58 -17.92
C GLY A 39 -8.47 80.49 -17.14
N VAL A 40 -7.15 80.61 -17.05
CA VAL A 40 -6.26 79.82 -16.19
C VAL A 40 -6.80 79.82 -14.76
N THR A 41 -7.40 78.72 -14.34
CA THR A 41 -8.06 78.61 -13.02
C THR A 41 -7.51 77.40 -12.26
N ASN A 42 -7.08 77.67 -11.03
CA ASN A 42 -6.43 76.77 -10.07
C ASN A 42 -7.20 75.45 -9.78
N GLY A 43 -8.43 75.29 -10.29
CA GLY A 43 -9.27 74.11 -10.09
C GLY A 43 -8.80 72.86 -10.85
N ALA A 44 -8.21 73.01 -12.05
CA ALA A 44 -7.71 71.86 -12.83
C ALA A 44 -6.46 71.24 -12.18
N THR A 45 -5.51 72.09 -11.75
CA THR A 45 -4.31 71.65 -11.05
C THR A 45 -4.63 71.04 -9.69
N LEU A 46 -5.62 71.58 -8.96
CA LEU A 46 -6.13 71.00 -7.71
C LEU A 46 -6.72 69.59 -7.91
N ARG A 47 -7.43 69.35 -9.03
CA ARG A 47 -7.99 68.03 -9.34
C ARG A 47 -6.92 67.00 -9.65
N ASP A 48 -5.98 67.36 -10.51
CA ASP A 48 -4.90 66.46 -10.92
C ASP A 48 -3.97 66.15 -9.74
N LEU A 49 -3.66 67.14 -8.89
CA LEU A 49 -2.92 66.93 -7.63
C LEU A 49 -3.68 66.00 -6.66
N GLY A 50 -5.00 66.17 -6.54
CA GLY A 50 -5.84 65.30 -5.72
C GLY A 50 -5.86 63.84 -6.19
N LEU A 51 -5.94 63.62 -7.51
CA LEU A 51 -5.89 62.28 -8.11
C LEU A 51 -4.52 61.62 -7.94
N ILE A 52 -3.43 62.38 -8.08
CA ILE A 52 -2.07 61.88 -7.84
C ILE A 52 -1.89 61.48 -6.38
N LEU A 53 -2.35 62.29 -5.43
CA LEU A 53 -2.33 61.97 -4.00
C LEU A 53 -3.13 60.71 -3.67
N LEU A 54 -4.33 60.58 -4.24
CA LEU A 54 -5.18 59.40 -4.06
C LEU A 54 -4.51 58.14 -4.63
N GLY A 55 -3.90 58.24 -5.81
CA GLY A 55 -3.13 57.15 -6.42
C GLY A 55 -1.92 56.74 -5.57
N LEU A 56 -1.18 57.72 -5.04
CA LEU A 56 -0.04 57.50 -4.16
C LEU A 56 -0.43 56.82 -2.84
N MET A 57 -1.63 57.07 -2.31
CA MET A 57 -2.14 56.36 -1.13
C MET A 57 -2.75 55.00 -1.45
N ALA A 58 -3.45 54.86 -2.59
CA ALA A 58 -4.14 53.64 -2.99
C ALA A 58 -3.17 52.53 -3.47
N LEU A 59 -2.09 52.90 -4.16
CA LEU A 59 -1.12 51.93 -4.69
C LEU A 59 -0.44 51.10 -3.58
N PRO A 60 0.11 51.69 -2.49
CA PRO A 60 0.67 50.93 -1.38
C PRO A 60 -0.37 50.00 -0.71
N LEU A 61 -1.62 50.45 -0.59
CA LEU A 61 -2.70 49.65 -0.01
C LEU A 61 -3.04 48.44 -0.91
N LEU A 62 -3.12 48.63 -2.23
CA LEU A 62 -3.34 47.54 -3.19
C LEU A 62 -2.18 46.54 -3.20
N VAL A 63 -0.94 47.03 -3.16
CA VAL A 63 0.25 46.17 -3.09
C VAL A 63 0.27 45.39 -1.76
N TRP A 64 0.00 46.05 -0.63
CA TRP A 64 -0.10 45.38 0.67
C TRP A 64 -1.22 44.33 0.70
N ARG A 65 -2.40 44.65 0.14
CA ARG A 65 -3.51 43.70 0.00
C ARG A 65 -3.13 42.52 -0.91
N SER A 66 -2.42 42.75 -2.01
CA SER A 66 -1.95 41.69 -2.91
C SER A 66 -0.96 40.77 -2.20
N ILE A 67 0.01 41.35 -1.48
CA ILE A 67 1.01 40.58 -0.72
C ILE A 67 0.34 39.78 0.41
N THR A 68 -0.61 40.35 1.13
CA THR A 68 -1.31 39.66 2.23
C THR A 68 -2.23 38.56 1.70
N ALA A 69 -2.95 38.79 0.61
CA ALA A 69 -3.73 37.75 -0.06
C ALA A 69 -2.83 36.60 -0.57
N HIS A 70 -1.68 36.92 -1.16
CA HIS A 70 -0.72 35.89 -1.61
C HIS A 70 -0.13 35.10 -0.43
N ARG A 71 0.18 35.79 0.69
CA ARG A 71 0.64 35.14 1.93
C ARG A 71 -0.43 34.27 2.58
N GLN A 72 -1.71 34.66 2.52
CA GLN A 72 -2.84 33.86 3.00
C GLN A 72 -3.06 32.62 2.13
N ALA A 73 -3.08 32.78 0.81
CA ALA A 73 -3.20 31.67 -0.14
C ALA A 73 -2.05 30.66 0.05
N ALA A 74 -0.80 31.12 0.17
CA ALA A 74 0.35 30.24 0.39
C ALA A 74 0.28 29.46 1.72
N ARG A 75 -0.31 30.04 2.78
CA ARG A 75 -0.55 29.33 4.05
C ARG A 75 -1.66 28.30 3.92
N GLN A 76 -2.74 28.62 3.21
CA GLN A 76 -3.85 27.69 2.96
C GLN A 76 -3.40 26.48 2.14
N PHE A 77 -2.59 26.66 1.10
CA PHE A 77 -2.03 25.53 0.35
C PHE A 77 -1.19 24.59 1.22
N ARG A 78 -0.31 25.14 2.08
CA ARG A 78 0.46 24.33 3.04
C ARG A 78 -0.42 23.61 4.05
N GLN A 79 -1.49 24.26 4.52
CA GLN A 79 -2.46 23.64 5.43
C GLN A 79 -3.22 22.50 4.75
N LEU A 80 -3.65 22.67 3.50
CA LEU A 80 -4.31 21.62 2.73
C LEU A 80 -3.38 20.43 2.54
N GLU A 81 -2.11 20.64 2.21
CA GLU A 81 -1.15 19.54 2.08
C GLU A 81 -0.93 18.81 3.41
N SER A 82 -0.78 19.52 4.52
CA SER A 82 -0.67 18.91 5.85
C SER A 82 -1.95 18.20 6.29
N GLY A 83 -3.12 18.75 5.95
CA GLY A 83 -4.43 18.17 6.28
C GLY A 83 -4.71 16.92 5.48
N GLN A 84 -4.31 16.89 4.20
CA GLN A 84 -4.37 15.69 3.36
C GLN A 84 -3.47 14.58 3.92
N ARG A 85 -2.22 14.90 4.28
CA ARG A 85 -1.33 13.91 4.92
C ARG A 85 -1.89 13.41 6.25
N GLY A 86 -2.41 14.30 7.10
CA GLY A 86 -3.05 13.93 8.37
C GLY A 86 -4.25 13.01 8.18
N ASN A 87 -5.12 13.30 7.21
CA ASN A 87 -6.28 12.46 6.89
C ASN A 87 -5.86 11.07 6.41
N ARG A 88 -4.80 10.97 5.59
CA ARG A 88 -4.26 9.67 5.13
C ARG A 88 -3.78 8.80 6.29
N TYR A 89 -2.98 9.37 7.19
CA TYR A 89 -2.49 8.64 8.37
C TYR A 89 -3.62 8.29 9.34
N GLY A 90 -4.63 9.16 9.50
CA GLY A 90 -5.81 8.89 10.32
C GLY A 90 -6.56 7.63 9.86
N ARG A 91 -6.87 7.53 8.57
CA ARG A 91 -7.57 6.35 8.02
C ARG A 91 -6.77 5.05 8.18
N LEU A 92 -5.44 5.12 8.02
CA LEU A 92 -4.57 3.96 8.25
C LEU A 92 -4.51 3.57 9.72
N GLN A 93 -4.46 4.54 10.62
CA GLN A 93 -4.44 4.31 12.07
C GLN A 93 -5.75 3.69 12.55
N ASP A 94 -6.90 4.20 12.08
CA ASP A 94 -8.22 3.66 12.42
C ASP A 94 -8.33 2.20 11.98
N ALA A 95 -7.96 1.90 10.73
CA ALA A 95 -7.97 0.53 10.22
C ALA A 95 -6.95 -0.37 10.96
N ALA A 96 -5.74 0.12 11.26
CA ALA A 96 -4.75 -0.64 12.02
C ALA A 96 -5.26 -0.98 13.44
N GLY A 97 -5.95 -0.06 14.11
CA GLY A 97 -6.57 -0.32 15.41
C GLY A 97 -7.63 -1.41 15.34
N MET A 98 -8.45 -1.41 14.29
CA MET A 98 -9.51 -2.40 14.08
C MET A 98 -8.99 -3.79 13.66
N LEU A 99 -7.78 -3.88 13.07
CA LEU A 99 -7.16 -5.17 12.71
C LEU A 99 -6.83 -6.04 13.93
N GLY A 100 -6.51 -5.41 15.07
CA GLY A 100 -6.19 -6.10 16.33
C GLY A 100 -7.42 -6.38 17.21
N ALA A 101 -8.63 -6.04 16.76
CA ALA A 101 -9.83 -6.22 17.55
C ALA A 101 -10.18 -7.70 17.75
N ASP A 102 -10.74 -8.05 18.92
CA ASP A 102 -11.25 -9.41 19.18
C ASP A 102 -12.44 -9.76 18.28
N SER A 103 -13.20 -8.73 17.87
CA SER A 103 -14.36 -8.87 16.99
C SER A 103 -13.95 -9.16 15.56
N ARG A 104 -14.38 -10.31 15.03
CA ARG A 104 -14.25 -10.67 13.60
C ARG A 104 -14.78 -9.58 12.67
N GLN A 105 -15.89 -8.94 13.04
CA GLN A 105 -16.53 -7.92 12.19
C GLN A 105 -15.63 -6.69 12.04
N GLU A 106 -14.97 -6.29 13.13
CA GLU A 106 -14.04 -5.16 13.14
C GLU A 106 -12.77 -5.46 12.33
N ARG A 107 -12.19 -6.65 12.50
CA ARG A 107 -11.03 -7.08 11.70
C ARG A 107 -11.34 -7.17 10.22
N MET A 108 -12.47 -7.76 9.85
CA MET A 108 -12.92 -7.79 8.45
C MET A 108 -13.14 -6.38 7.90
N ALA A 109 -13.81 -5.50 8.65
CA ALA A 109 -14.01 -4.12 8.25
C ALA A 109 -12.67 -3.41 8.00
N ALA A 110 -11.69 -3.62 8.89
CA ALA A 110 -10.34 -3.10 8.73
C ALA A 110 -9.66 -3.61 7.44
N MET A 111 -9.71 -4.92 7.19
CA MET A 111 -9.14 -5.51 5.97
C MET A 111 -9.80 -4.97 4.70
N PHE A 112 -11.12 -4.74 4.72
CA PHE A 112 -11.84 -4.12 3.61
C PHE A 112 -11.43 -2.67 3.40
N VAL A 113 -11.34 -1.88 4.47
CA VAL A 113 -10.91 -0.47 4.39
C VAL A 113 -9.48 -0.39 3.84
N LEU A 114 -8.58 -1.26 4.29
CA LEU A 114 -7.21 -1.30 3.79
C LEU A 114 -7.13 -1.68 2.31
N ASP A 115 -7.90 -2.66 1.86
CA ASP A 115 -7.95 -3.00 0.43
C ASP A 115 -8.55 -1.86 -0.40
N GLU A 116 -9.57 -1.16 0.11
CA GLU A 116 -10.17 -0.01 -0.57
C GLU A 116 -9.21 1.18 -0.66
N LEU A 117 -8.52 1.55 0.43
CA LEU A 117 -7.51 2.62 0.43
C LEU A 117 -6.38 2.31 -0.56
N ARG A 118 -5.93 1.05 -0.59
CA ARG A 118 -4.91 0.59 -1.51
C ARG A 118 -5.37 0.70 -2.97
N ARG A 119 -6.65 0.49 -3.26
CA ARG A 119 -7.22 0.64 -4.62
C ARG A 119 -7.44 2.11 -5.00
N GLU A 120 -7.80 2.95 -4.05
CA GLU A 120 -8.05 4.40 -4.26
C GLU A 120 -6.76 5.13 -4.66
N ASP A 121 -5.67 4.95 -3.90
CA ASP A 121 -4.36 5.53 -4.21
C ASP A 121 -3.23 4.53 -3.91
N PRO A 122 -2.93 3.62 -4.86
CA PRO A 122 -1.88 2.61 -4.69
C PRO A 122 -0.50 3.22 -4.40
N ALA A 123 -0.19 4.39 -4.96
CA ALA A 123 1.13 5.00 -4.78
C ALA A 123 1.35 5.45 -3.33
N ALA A 124 0.29 5.89 -2.64
CA ALA A 124 0.37 6.33 -1.26
C ALA A 124 0.16 5.21 -0.24
N TYR A 125 -0.79 4.30 -0.50
CA TYR A 125 -1.26 3.35 0.52
C TYR A 125 -0.70 1.94 0.37
N HIS A 126 -0.17 1.54 -0.80
CA HIS A 126 0.30 0.17 -1.01
C HIS A 126 1.32 -0.28 0.04
N VAL A 127 2.43 0.44 0.17
CA VAL A 127 3.51 0.03 1.11
C VAL A 127 3.05 0.07 2.58
N PRO A 128 2.35 1.11 3.08
CA PRO A 128 1.80 1.09 4.44
C PRO A 128 0.82 -0.06 4.68
N VAL A 129 -0.10 -0.31 3.75
CA VAL A 129 -1.08 -1.40 3.86
C VAL A 129 -0.37 -2.75 3.91
N MET A 130 0.59 -2.98 3.00
CA MET A 130 1.36 -4.23 2.99
C MET A 130 2.07 -4.46 4.32
N ARG A 131 2.71 -3.42 4.88
CA ARG A 131 3.38 -3.50 6.20
C ARG A 131 2.41 -3.90 7.31
N LEU A 132 1.24 -3.29 7.37
CA LEU A 132 0.21 -3.60 8.36
C LEU A 132 -0.27 -5.04 8.21
N LEU A 133 -0.61 -5.46 6.99
CA LEU A 133 -1.10 -6.81 6.73
C LEU A 133 -0.03 -7.86 6.99
N THR A 134 1.24 -7.63 6.64
CA THR A 134 2.34 -8.56 6.97
C THR A 134 2.59 -8.60 8.48
N ALA A 135 2.46 -7.47 9.19
CA ALA A 135 2.60 -7.42 10.64
C ALA A 135 1.53 -8.27 11.35
N CYS A 136 0.29 -8.27 10.85
CA CYS A 136 -0.78 -9.13 11.39
C CYS A 136 -0.46 -10.63 11.38
N PHE A 137 0.44 -11.08 10.49
CA PHE A 137 0.89 -12.47 10.46
C PHE A 137 2.00 -12.76 11.48
N GLU A 138 2.71 -11.74 11.98
CA GLU A 138 3.74 -11.91 13.00
C GLU A 138 3.16 -12.41 14.33
N ASP A 139 1.97 -11.93 14.69
CA ASP A 139 1.25 -12.36 15.90
C ASP A 139 0.79 -13.83 15.85
N THR A 140 0.80 -14.44 14.66
CA THR A 140 0.48 -15.87 14.47
C THR A 140 1.71 -16.78 14.54
N ARG A 141 2.92 -16.21 14.68
CA ARG A 141 4.17 -16.97 14.76
C ARG A 141 4.15 -17.90 15.96
N GLY A 142 4.26 -19.19 15.68
CA GLY A 142 4.39 -20.23 16.70
C GLY A 142 5.84 -20.50 17.09
N PRO A 143 6.06 -21.33 18.13
CA PRO A 143 7.36 -21.96 18.30
C PRO A 143 7.73 -22.69 17.00
N GLU A 144 8.98 -22.54 16.56
CA GLU A 144 9.49 -23.15 15.33
C GLU A 144 9.19 -24.66 15.35
N ARG A 145 8.32 -25.10 14.43
CA ARG A 145 8.00 -26.52 14.28
C ARG A 145 9.12 -27.16 13.45
N PRO A 146 9.71 -28.28 13.89
CA PRO A 146 10.55 -29.06 13.00
C PRO A 146 9.68 -29.57 11.82
N PRO A 147 10.23 -29.65 10.59
CA PRO A 147 9.50 -30.11 9.41
C PRO A 147 8.86 -31.52 9.57
N ASN A 148 9.30 -32.29 10.56
CA ASN A 148 8.91 -33.68 10.88
C ASN A 148 7.83 -33.79 11.99
N GLY A 149 7.23 -32.70 12.46
CA GLY A 149 6.22 -32.79 13.52
C GLY A 149 4.81 -33.07 12.95
N GLU A 150 4.15 -34.17 13.35
CA GLU A 150 2.72 -34.45 13.06
C GLU A 150 1.83 -33.20 13.22
N PRO A 151 0.89 -32.86 12.31
CA PRO A 151 0.04 -31.68 12.46
C PRO A 151 -0.56 -31.63 13.87
N SER A 152 -0.03 -30.74 14.72
CA SER A 152 -0.34 -30.81 16.15
C SER A 152 -1.80 -30.47 16.32
N ALA A 153 -2.55 -31.40 16.90
CA ALA A 153 -3.89 -31.19 17.44
C ALA A 153 -3.94 -30.12 18.55
N ALA A 154 -2.81 -29.53 18.94
CA ALA A 154 -2.77 -28.37 19.83
C ALA A 154 -3.08 -27.09 19.05
N GLY A 155 -4.38 -26.78 19.01
CA GLY A 155 -4.93 -25.50 18.56
C GLY A 155 -4.35 -24.33 19.35
N GLY A 156 -3.24 -23.78 18.89
CA GLY A 156 -2.99 -22.35 19.02
C GLY A 156 -4.08 -21.67 18.21
N GLY A 157 -5.12 -21.18 18.90
CA GLY A 157 -6.35 -20.67 18.29
C GLY A 157 -6.03 -19.80 17.09
N ASN A 158 -6.41 -20.28 15.91
CA ASN A 158 -6.29 -19.50 14.70
C ASN A 158 -7.25 -18.31 14.83
N ILE A 159 -6.68 -17.14 15.12
CA ILE A 159 -7.43 -15.90 15.39
C ILE A 159 -8.28 -15.51 14.17
N TYR A 160 -7.83 -15.87 12.96
CA TYR A 160 -8.47 -15.50 11.71
C TYR A 160 -9.34 -16.63 11.12
N THR A 161 -10.58 -16.31 10.79
CA THR A 161 -11.48 -17.18 10.02
C THR A 161 -11.00 -17.40 8.58
N GLU A 162 -11.52 -18.42 7.90
CA GLU A 162 -11.18 -18.72 6.50
C GLU A 162 -11.40 -17.53 5.56
N ASP A 163 -12.47 -16.76 5.78
CA ASP A 163 -12.77 -15.58 4.98
C ASP A 163 -11.74 -14.46 5.18
N GLU A 164 -11.31 -14.23 6.43
CA GLU A 164 -10.26 -13.26 6.77
C GLU A 164 -8.94 -13.65 6.11
N LYS A 165 -8.53 -14.91 6.20
CA LYS A 165 -7.32 -15.42 5.52
C LYS A 165 -7.40 -15.22 4.01
N ARG A 166 -8.53 -15.57 3.40
CA ARG A 166 -8.73 -15.43 1.95
C ARG A 166 -8.64 -13.97 1.51
N LEU A 167 -9.19 -13.06 2.30
CA LEU A 167 -9.09 -11.63 2.04
C LEU A 167 -7.65 -11.14 2.18
N LEU A 168 -6.96 -11.50 3.27
CA LEU A 168 -5.56 -11.13 3.52
C LEU A 168 -4.64 -11.55 2.36
N PHE A 169 -4.70 -12.83 1.97
CA PHE A 169 -3.89 -13.33 0.85
C PHE A 169 -4.24 -12.69 -0.47
N ARG A 170 -5.53 -12.46 -0.73
CA ARG A 170 -5.96 -11.77 -1.93
C ARG A 170 -5.37 -10.37 -1.98
N THR A 171 -5.44 -9.63 -0.88
CA THR A 171 -4.91 -8.25 -0.82
C THR A 171 -3.39 -8.22 -0.96
N LEU A 172 -2.68 -9.13 -0.28
CA LEU A 172 -1.22 -9.27 -0.37
C LEU A 172 -0.75 -9.66 -1.78
N GLY A 173 -1.49 -10.57 -2.43
CA GLY A 173 -1.16 -11.10 -3.75
C GLY A 173 -1.68 -10.28 -4.93
N ALA A 174 -2.61 -9.33 -4.70
CA ALA A 174 -3.17 -8.48 -5.74
C ALA A 174 -2.21 -7.32 -6.08
N ARG A 175 -1.02 -7.63 -6.58
CA ARG A 175 0.03 -6.66 -6.89
C ARG A 175 0.15 -6.43 -8.39
N ASP A 176 0.46 -5.19 -8.77
CA ASP A 176 0.82 -4.81 -10.12
C ASP A 176 2.29 -4.35 -10.21
N ASP A 177 2.78 -4.09 -11.41
CA ASP A 177 4.16 -3.63 -11.61
C ASP A 177 4.43 -2.21 -11.07
N ARG A 178 3.39 -1.42 -10.79
CA ARG A 178 3.53 -0.09 -10.18
C ARG A 178 3.77 -0.23 -8.67
N MET A 179 2.97 -1.07 -8.01
CA MET A 179 3.09 -1.47 -6.62
C MET A 179 4.46 -2.09 -6.36
N LYS A 180 4.90 -3.05 -7.18
CA LYS A 180 6.26 -3.64 -7.06
C LYS A 180 7.39 -2.63 -7.26
N ARG A 181 7.18 -1.55 -8.02
CA ARG A 181 8.14 -0.44 -8.12
C ARG A 181 8.12 0.44 -6.87
N ALA A 182 6.95 0.70 -6.31
CA ALA A 182 6.80 1.45 -5.06
C ALA A 182 7.44 0.70 -3.88
N GLU A 183 7.27 -0.63 -3.79
CA GLU A 183 7.94 -1.49 -2.80
C GLU A 183 9.46 -1.34 -2.88
N ARG A 184 10.03 -1.46 -4.08
CA ARG A 184 11.48 -1.29 -4.32
C ARG A 184 11.98 0.11 -3.99
N ALA A 185 11.22 1.14 -4.38
CA ALA A 185 11.57 2.54 -4.07
C ALA A 185 11.54 2.82 -2.56
N ALA A 186 10.66 2.15 -1.83
CA ALA A 186 10.55 2.24 -0.37
C ALA A 186 11.51 1.28 0.38
N GLY A 187 12.27 0.45 -0.33
CA GLY A 187 13.11 -0.61 0.27
C GLY A 187 12.30 -1.64 1.07
N TYR A 188 11.03 -1.82 0.72
CA TYR A 188 10.14 -2.77 1.41
C TYR A 188 10.17 -4.13 0.72
N HIS A 189 10.36 -5.17 1.51
CA HIS A 189 10.31 -6.56 1.10
C HIS A 189 9.21 -7.26 1.90
N PRO A 190 8.24 -7.92 1.25
CA PRO A 190 7.19 -8.63 1.97
C PRO A 190 7.76 -9.87 2.68
N GLU A 191 7.68 -9.88 4.01
CA GLU A 191 8.16 -10.98 4.85
C GLU A 191 6.99 -11.61 5.61
N LEU A 192 6.80 -12.92 5.46
CA LEU A 192 5.78 -13.74 6.12
C LEU A 192 6.39 -14.94 6.85
N ARG A 193 7.65 -14.79 7.28
CA ARG A 193 8.45 -15.86 7.88
C ARG A 193 7.79 -16.44 9.13
N GLY A 194 7.71 -17.76 9.20
CA GLY A 194 7.19 -18.50 10.35
C GLY A 194 5.72 -18.27 10.68
N ALA A 195 4.97 -17.57 9.82
CA ALA A 195 3.53 -17.41 9.99
C ALA A 195 2.83 -18.78 9.89
N ARG A 196 1.77 -18.98 10.66
CA ARG A 196 0.97 -20.22 10.58
C ARG A 196 -0.32 -19.94 9.86
N ILE A 197 -0.51 -20.61 8.73
CA ILE A 197 -1.72 -20.44 7.93
C ILE A 197 -2.41 -21.79 7.81
N PRO A 198 -3.51 -22.00 8.55
CA PRO A 198 -4.22 -23.25 8.49
C PRO A 198 -4.92 -23.41 7.15
N ALA A 199 -4.72 -24.57 6.53
CA ALA A 199 -5.49 -25.07 5.40
C ALA A 199 -6.91 -25.48 5.78
N PRO A 200 -7.83 -25.58 4.80
CA PRO A 200 -7.60 -25.42 3.36
C PRO A 200 -7.87 -23.99 2.83
N LEU A 201 -6.88 -23.42 2.13
CA LEU A 201 -7.01 -22.15 1.41
C LEU A 201 -6.87 -22.35 -0.10
N SER A 202 -7.63 -21.61 -0.90
CA SER A 202 -7.51 -21.58 -2.36
C SER A 202 -7.19 -20.18 -2.88
N CYS A 203 -6.04 -20.06 -3.52
CA CYS A 203 -5.48 -18.84 -4.08
C CYS A 203 -5.47 -18.95 -5.61
N HIS A 204 -6.01 -17.95 -6.31
CA HIS A 204 -6.11 -17.93 -7.76
C HIS A 204 -5.50 -16.63 -8.32
N PHE A 205 -4.55 -16.75 -9.25
CA PHE A 205 -3.96 -15.63 -10.00
C PHE A 205 -3.36 -14.51 -9.11
N LEU A 206 -2.64 -14.90 -8.07
CA LEU A 206 -1.99 -13.97 -7.14
C LEU A 206 -0.48 -13.87 -7.39
N ASP A 207 0.08 -12.66 -7.26
CA ASP A 207 1.50 -12.38 -7.40
C ASP A 207 2.19 -12.35 -6.03
N PHE A 208 2.87 -13.44 -5.69
CA PHE A 208 3.74 -13.60 -4.52
C PHE A 208 5.24 -13.52 -4.86
N SER A 209 5.59 -12.94 -6.01
CA SER A 209 6.99 -12.80 -6.42
C SER A 209 7.83 -12.01 -5.41
N GLY A 210 8.97 -12.57 -5.02
CA GLY A 210 9.89 -11.95 -4.06
C GLY A 210 9.42 -11.92 -2.60
N PHE A 211 8.33 -12.60 -2.24
CA PHE A 211 7.95 -12.79 -0.84
C PHE A 211 8.89 -13.76 -0.13
N ASP A 212 9.19 -13.51 1.14
CA ASP A 212 9.86 -14.47 2.02
C ASP A 212 8.83 -15.21 2.89
N PHE A 213 8.59 -16.48 2.56
CA PHE A 213 7.74 -17.40 3.31
C PHE A 213 8.56 -18.43 4.09
N ALA A 214 9.84 -18.20 4.34
CA ALA A 214 10.68 -19.20 5.01
C ALA A 214 10.07 -19.68 6.34
N LYS A 215 10.18 -20.99 6.60
CA LYS A 215 9.63 -21.68 7.78
C LYS A 215 8.11 -21.62 7.96
N MET A 216 7.38 -21.22 6.92
CA MET A 216 5.92 -21.12 6.97
C MET A 216 5.25 -22.48 6.73
N ASP A 217 4.13 -22.73 7.40
CA ASP A 217 3.27 -23.88 7.09
C ASP A 217 2.26 -23.48 6.01
N LEU A 218 2.40 -24.08 4.83
CA LEU A 218 1.56 -23.91 3.65
C LEU A 218 0.88 -25.24 3.25
N SER A 219 0.88 -26.21 4.16
CA SER A 219 0.38 -27.56 3.89
C SER A 219 -1.11 -27.52 3.52
N GLY A 220 -1.53 -28.25 2.48
CA GLY A 220 -2.93 -28.34 2.05
C GLY A 220 -3.48 -27.12 1.30
N ILE A 221 -2.66 -26.11 0.98
CA ILE A 221 -3.10 -24.93 0.22
C ILE A 221 -3.07 -25.23 -1.30
N ARG A 222 -4.08 -24.72 -2.01
CA ARG A 222 -4.17 -24.76 -3.47
C ARG A 222 -3.78 -23.41 -4.06
N PHE A 223 -2.74 -23.40 -4.89
CA PHE A 223 -2.27 -22.26 -5.66
C PHE A 223 -2.52 -22.50 -7.14
N GLU A 224 -3.48 -21.79 -7.72
CA GLU A 224 -3.78 -21.84 -9.15
C GLU A 224 -3.36 -20.53 -9.82
N GLY A 225 -2.54 -20.60 -10.86
CA GLY A 225 -2.12 -19.42 -11.62
C GLY A 225 -1.30 -18.40 -10.83
N CYS A 226 -0.76 -18.76 -9.66
CA CYS A 226 -0.02 -17.84 -8.80
C CYS A 226 1.46 -17.73 -9.21
N ASP A 227 2.05 -16.55 -9.04
CA ASP A 227 3.47 -16.27 -9.32
C ASP A 227 4.29 -16.27 -8.02
N PHE A 228 5.25 -17.18 -7.93
CA PHE A 228 6.25 -17.32 -6.85
C PHE A 228 7.67 -17.05 -7.36
N SER A 229 7.81 -16.33 -8.48
CA SER A 229 9.13 -16.01 -9.04
C SER A 229 9.99 -15.27 -8.01
N ARG A 230 11.19 -15.78 -7.76
CA ARG A 230 12.14 -15.26 -6.75
C ARG A 230 11.61 -15.24 -5.31
N ALA A 231 10.52 -15.94 -5.00
CA ALA A 231 10.07 -16.08 -3.62
C ALA A 231 11.02 -16.98 -2.82
N GLY A 232 11.12 -16.74 -1.51
CA GLY A 232 11.81 -17.60 -0.55
C GLY A 232 10.82 -18.58 0.08
N LEU A 233 10.98 -19.86 -0.22
CA LEU A 233 10.21 -20.98 0.34
C LEU A 233 11.17 -21.92 1.08
N ASP A 234 12.15 -21.42 1.83
CA ASP A 234 13.10 -22.30 2.52
C ASP A 234 12.47 -22.85 3.81
N ARG A 235 12.58 -24.17 4.01
CA ARG A 235 12.06 -24.90 5.19
C ARG A 235 10.56 -24.73 5.45
N CYS A 236 9.76 -24.55 4.41
CA CYS A 236 8.30 -24.51 4.48
C CYS A 236 7.68 -25.91 4.58
N GLY A 237 6.51 -25.98 5.22
CA GLY A 237 5.61 -27.13 5.14
C GLY A 237 4.80 -27.05 3.85
N LEU A 238 5.08 -27.91 2.87
CA LEU A 238 4.40 -27.99 1.58
C LEU A 238 3.65 -29.32 1.42
N ARG A 239 3.30 -29.99 2.52
CA ARG A 239 2.62 -31.29 2.48
C ARG A 239 1.22 -31.12 1.87
N HIS A 240 0.83 -31.99 0.94
CA HIS A 240 -0.48 -31.97 0.27
C HIS A 240 -0.87 -30.64 -0.39
N CYS A 241 0.09 -29.75 -0.67
CA CYS A 241 -0.18 -28.53 -1.40
C CYS A 241 -0.32 -28.81 -2.91
N ALA A 242 -1.04 -27.95 -3.62
CA ALA A 242 -1.23 -28.12 -5.06
C ALA A 242 -0.92 -26.83 -5.82
N PHE A 243 0.12 -26.86 -6.64
CA PHE A 243 0.53 -25.79 -7.54
C PHE A 243 0.07 -26.11 -8.96
N PHE A 244 -0.92 -25.36 -9.47
CA PHE A 244 -1.44 -25.50 -10.82
C PHE A 244 -1.11 -24.26 -11.65
N ARG A 245 -0.46 -24.43 -12.81
CA ARG A 245 -0.21 -23.34 -13.77
C ARG A 245 0.48 -22.10 -13.16
N GLY A 246 1.33 -22.31 -12.16
CA GLY A 246 2.05 -21.23 -11.48
C GLY A 246 3.43 -20.96 -12.08
N ALA A 247 3.97 -19.76 -11.81
CA ALA A 247 5.34 -19.42 -12.15
C ALA A 247 6.23 -19.54 -10.91
N MET A 248 7.36 -20.24 -11.02
CA MET A 248 8.29 -20.47 -9.90
C MET A 248 9.75 -20.18 -10.31
N LYS A 249 9.94 -19.25 -11.26
CA LYS A 249 11.28 -18.95 -11.80
C LYS A 249 12.17 -18.35 -10.72
N GLY A 250 13.28 -19.04 -10.41
CA GLY A 250 14.26 -18.57 -9.44
C GLY A 250 13.78 -18.60 -7.99
N VAL A 251 12.71 -19.36 -7.68
CA VAL A 251 12.26 -19.58 -6.30
C VAL A 251 13.37 -20.26 -5.48
N HIS A 252 13.60 -19.86 -4.23
CA HIS A 252 14.49 -20.57 -3.30
C HIS A 252 13.63 -21.53 -2.49
N MET A 253 14.00 -22.80 -2.40
CA MET A 253 13.12 -23.80 -1.78
C MET A 253 13.90 -24.97 -1.19
N THR A 254 14.89 -24.68 -0.35
CA THR A 254 15.71 -25.71 0.29
C THR A 254 15.05 -26.25 1.57
N GLY A 255 15.13 -27.57 1.78
CA GLY A 255 14.71 -28.23 3.01
C GLY A 255 13.20 -28.22 3.27
N ASN A 256 12.39 -28.40 2.22
CA ASN A 256 10.93 -28.38 2.33
C ASN A 256 10.35 -29.78 2.51
N ALA A 257 9.27 -29.87 3.30
CA ALA A 257 8.45 -31.07 3.38
C ALA A 257 7.42 -31.05 2.25
N ILE A 258 7.66 -31.78 1.16
CA ILE A 258 6.84 -31.77 -0.07
C ILE A 258 5.96 -33.03 -0.23
N ASP A 259 5.73 -33.78 0.85
CA ASP A 259 5.00 -35.05 0.79
C ASP A 259 3.58 -34.88 0.25
N GLY A 260 3.23 -35.66 -0.77
CA GLY A 260 1.95 -35.54 -1.47
C GLY A 260 1.68 -34.18 -2.13
N ALA A 261 2.69 -33.32 -2.30
CA ALA A 261 2.55 -32.08 -3.07
C ALA A 261 2.37 -32.38 -4.55
N THR A 262 1.53 -31.60 -5.24
CA THR A 262 1.32 -31.72 -6.69
C THR A 262 1.79 -30.46 -7.40
N PHE A 263 2.70 -30.60 -8.35
CA PHE A 263 3.16 -29.54 -9.23
C PHE A 263 2.70 -29.83 -10.66
N HIS A 264 1.66 -29.13 -11.13
CA HIS A 264 1.08 -29.35 -12.45
C HIS A 264 1.23 -28.12 -13.34
N ARG A 265 1.94 -28.27 -14.45
CA ARG A 265 2.22 -27.21 -15.42
C ARG A 265 2.89 -25.97 -14.80
N VAL A 266 3.88 -26.18 -13.94
CA VAL A 266 4.61 -25.09 -13.27
C VAL A 266 5.80 -24.64 -14.11
N GLU A 267 5.97 -23.33 -14.30
CA GLU A 267 7.08 -22.77 -15.06
C GLU A 267 8.30 -22.49 -14.19
N GLY A 268 9.51 -22.73 -14.71
CA GLY A 268 10.77 -22.36 -14.04
C GLY A 268 11.19 -23.28 -12.90
N LEU A 269 10.48 -24.40 -12.69
CA LEU A 269 10.85 -25.46 -11.77
C LEU A 269 11.17 -26.75 -12.54
N SER A 270 12.24 -27.44 -12.17
CA SER A 270 12.62 -28.71 -12.77
C SER A 270 12.52 -29.85 -11.74
N PRO A 271 12.20 -31.10 -12.16
CA PRO A 271 12.13 -32.24 -11.25
C PRO A 271 13.42 -32.48 -10.46
N ARG A 272 14.59 -32.25 -11.10
CA ARG A 272 15.91 -32.36 -10.44
C ARG A 272 16.04 -31.42 -9.25
N ARG A 273 15.50 -30.20 -9.38
CA ARG A 273 15.55 -29.18 -8.33
C ARG A 273 14.70 -29.60 -7.13
N LEU A 274 13.52 -30.19 -7.38
CA LEU A 274 12.65 -30.72 -6.32
C LEU A 274 13.33 -31.84 -5.52
N LYS A 275 14.01 -32.79 -6.18
CA LYS A 275 14.72 -33.89 -5.49
C LYS A 275 15.79 -33.40 -4.51
N HIS A 276 16.54 -32.36 -4.87
CA HIS A 276 17.59 -31.81 -4.01
C HIS A 276 17.05 -30.97 -2.84
N ASN A 277 15.77 -30.61 -2.90
CA ASN A 277 15.13 -29.67 -2.00
C ASN A 277 14.19 -30.34 -1.00
N ALA A 278 13.84 -31.59 -1.27
CA ALA A 278 13.04 -32.45 -0.43
C ALA A 278 13.74 -32.77 0.89
N TYR A 279 13.02 -32.59 2.00
CA TYR A 279 13.40 -33.09 3.32
C TYR A 279 12.40 -34.16 3.76
N ASP A 280 12.94 -35.25 4.33
CA ASP A 280 12.29 -36.33 5.10
C ASP A 280 10.82 -36.65 4.75
N CYS A 281 10.63 -37.73 3.98
CA CYS A 281 9.33 -38.28 3.62
C CYS A 281 8.86 -39.29 4.69
N GLU A 282 8.18 -38.80 5.73
CA GLU A 282 7.59 -39.68 6.76
C GLU A 282 6.31 -40.39 6.26
N ASP A 283 5.56 -39.77 5.34
CA ASP A 283 4.24 -40.26 4.90
C ASP A 283 4.29 -41.21 3.68
N GLY A 284 5.48 -41.44 3.09
CA GLY A 284 5.69 -42.38 1.98
C GLY A 284 4.97 -42.08 0.66
N ARG A 285 4.26 -40.94 0.55
CA ARG A 285 3.63 -40.50 -0.71
C ARG A 285 4.55 -39.53 -1.46
N PRO A 286 5.10 -39.93 -2.61
CA PRO A 286 6.00 -39.07 -3.36
C PRO A 286 5.28 -37.80 -3.84
N ALA A 287 6.01 -36.70 -3.95
CA ALA A 287 5.50 -35.51 -4.61
C ALA A 287 5.25 -35.84 -6.10
N ALA A 288 4.14 -35.37 -6.66
CA ALA A 288 3.81 -35.56 -8.06
C ALA A 288 4.25 -34.33 -8.86
N PHE A 289 5.03 -34.53 -9.92
CA PHE A 289 5.37 -33.49 -10.88
C PHE A 289 4.76 -33.85 -12.23
N ILE A 290 3.85 -33.01 -12.72
CA ILE A 290 3.21 -33.17 -14.03
C ILE A 290 3.75 -32.06 -14.93
N ASP A 291 4.56 -32.46 -15.91
CA ASP A 291 5.24 -31.53 -16.81
C ASP A 291 4.23 -30.72 -17.64
N ALA A 292 4.52 -29.43 -17.79
CA ALA A 292 3.72 -28.50 -18.58
C ALA A 292 3.63 -28.86 -20.08
N THR A 293 4.66 -29.53 -20.58
CA THR A 293 4.87 -29.79 -22.01
C THR A 293 4.48 -31.19 -22.44
N THR A 294 4.73 -32.21 -21.60
CA THR A 294 4.43 -33.61 -21.93
C THR A 294 3.12 -34.10 -21.31
N GLY A 295 2.63 -33.47 -20.24
CA GLY A 295 1.45 -33.92 -19.51
C GLY A 295 1.64 -35.25 -18.77
N GLU A 296 2.85 -35.81 -18.77
CA GLU A 296 3.18 -37.03 -18.05
C GLU A 296 3.39 -36.74 -16.56
N GLU A 297 2.78 -37.58 -15.72
CA GLU A 297 3.01 -37.57 -14.29
C GLU A 297 4.33 -38.29 -13.97
N GLN A 298 5.31 -37.53 -13.50
CA GLN A 298 6.57 -38.05 -12.98
C GLN A 298 6.50 -38.03 -11.46
N PRO A 299 6.45 -39.20 -10.79
CA PRO A 299 6.62 -39.26 -9.35
C PRO A 299 8.03 -38.77 -9.02
N VAL A 300 8.11 -37.72 -8.22
CA VAL A 300 9.37 -37.26 -7.64
C VAL A 300 9.58 -38.11 -6.39
N ASP A 301 10.43 -39.12 -6.51
CA ASP A 301 10.89 -39.87 -5.35
C ASP A 301 11.61 -38.91 -4.38
N VAL A 302 11.01 -38.77 -3.21
CA VAL A 302 11.38 -37.84 -2.14
C VAL A 302 12.30 -38.53 -1.13
N THR A 303 12.58 -39.84 -1.31
CA THR A 303 13.51 -40.57 -0.45
C THR A 303 14.89 -39.92 -0.51
N PRO A 304 15.49 -39.58 0.66
CA PRO A 304 16.84 -39.06 0.65
C PRO A 304 17.74 -40.11 -0.02
N ALA A 305 18.54 -39.67 -0.99
CA ALA A 305 19.69 -40.47 -1.39
C ALA A 305 20.45 -40.79 -0.11
N PRO A 306 20.81 -42.07 0.17
CA PRO A 306 21.50 -42.42 1.40
C PRO A 306 22.69 -41.48 1.50
N GLU A 307 22.77 -40.73 2.62
CA GLU A 307 23.98 -39.99 2.95
C GLU A 307 25.14 -40.93 2.68
N ALA A 308 26.06 -40.53 1.79
CA ALA A 308 27.26 -41.28 1.57
C ALA A 308 27.92 -41.43 2.94
N ALA A 309 27.81 -42.63 3.53
CA ALA A 309 28.55 -43.05 4.69
C ALA A 309 30.03 -43.09 4.29
N GLY A 310 30.65 -41.91 4.29
CA GLY A 310 32.00 -41.68 3.84
C GLY A 310 32.75 -40.90 4.90
N GLY A 311 33.52 -41.64 5.71
CA GLY A 311 34.68 -41.08 6.40
C GLY A 311 34.56 -40.85 7.90
N ARG A 312 34.21 -41.88 8.67
CA ARG A 312 34.87 -42.07 9.98
C ARG A 312 35.76 -43.30 9.87
N THR A 313 37.02 -43.01 9.62
CA THR A 313 38.16 -43.91 9.73
C THR A 313 38.01 -44.82 10.94
N ALA A 314 37.97 -46.12 10.66
CA ALA A 314 38.18 -47.15 11.65
C ALA A 314 39.51 -46.87 12.38
N ALA A 315 39.45 -46.76 13.70
CA ALA A 315 40.63 -46.89 14.53
C ALA A 315 41.12 -48.33 14.40
N GLU A 316 42.32 -48.48 13.84
CA GLU A 316 43.08 -49.72 13.77
C GLU A 316 43.57 -50.07 15.20
N PRO A 317 43.48 -51.33 15.65
CA PRO A 317 44.00 -51.71 16.96
C PRO A 317 45.45 -52.18 16.85
N ALA A 318 46.33 -51.58 17.66
CA ALA A 318 47.59 -52.16 18.12
C ALA A 318 47.94 -51.57 19.49
#